data_AF-A0A963DS37-F1
#
_entry.id   AF-A0A963DS37-F1
#
_cell.length_a   1.000
_cell.length_b   1.000
_cell.length_c   1.000
_cell.angle_alpha   90.00
_cell.angle_beta   90.00
_cell.angle_gamma   90.00
#
_symmetry.space_group_name_H-M   'P 1'
#
loop_
_entity.id
_entity.type
_entity.pdbx_description
1 polymer ?
#
loop_
_entity_poly.entity_id
_entity_poly.type
_entity_poly.pdbx_seq_one_letter_code
_entity_poly.pdbx_strand_id
1 'polypeptide(L)'
;MSDDATTGSARPERRRNPARRARIEQALGIVQPFFEAESRWAGHSLDHMAYRRLREVMPDLAEVEVHLLVVVASRIFAQDQR
;
A
#
# COMPACT_ATOMS: atom_id res chain seq x y z
N MET A 1 -25.26 -5.84 42.05
CA MET A 1 -25.89 -4.65 41.44
C MET A 1 -24.87 -3.53 41.58
N SER A 2 -24.19 -3.06 40.54
CA SER A 2 -24.49 -3.13 39.11
C SER A 2 -23.20 -3.13 38.28
N ASP A 3 -23.24 -3.94 37.22
CA ASP A 3 -22.77 -3.71 35.84
C ASP A 3 -22.28 -2.28 35.55
N ASP A 4 -21.09 -2.05 34.99
CA ASP A 4 -20.78 -1.98 33.54
C ASP A 4 -19.95 -0.67 33.38
N ALA A 5 -18.93 -0.49 32.55
CA ALA A 5 -18.49 -1.22 31.39
C ALA A 5 -16.96 -1.14 31.32
N THR A 6 -16.35 -2.26 30.97
CA THR A 6 -15.08 -2.31 30.25
C THR A 6 -15.14 -1.29 29.11
N THR A 7 -14.43 -0.16 29.25
CA THR A 7 -14.13 0.72 28.12
C THR A 7 -13.14 -0.02 27.24
N GLY A 8 -13.67 -0.97 26.47
CA GLY A 8 -12.97 -1.57 25.36
C GLY A 8 -12.60 -0.43 24.44
N SER A 9 -11.31 -0.10 24.42
CA SER A 9 -10.70 0.82 23.47
C SER A 9 -11.27 0.53 22.09
N ALA A 10 -12.17 1.40 21.63
CA ALA A 10 -12.76 1.34 20.30
C ALA A 10 -11.66 1.68 19.30
N ARG A 11 -10.80 0.70 19.03
CA ARG A 11 -9.82 0.73 17.96
C ARG A 11 -10.58 1.18 16.71
N PRO A 12 -10.20 2.29 16.05
CA PRO A 12 -10.89 2.72 14.85
C PRO A 12 -10.86 1.58 13.85
N GLU A 13 -12.01 0.96 13.67
CA GLU A 13 -12.23 -0.20 12.81
C GLU A 13 -11.62 0.12 11.45
N ARG A 14 -10.61 -0.65 11.00
CA ARG A 14 -9.92 -0.45 9.71
C ARG A 14 -10.89 -0.41 8.51
N ARG A 15 -12.15 -0.81 8.71
CA ARG A 15 -13.27 -0.81 7.77
C ARG A 15 -13.95 0.55 7.59
N ARG A 16 -13.63 1.58 8.38
CA ARG A 16 -14.40 2.84 8.44
C ARG A 16 -14.00 3.94 7.44
N ASN A 17 -12.95 3.75 6.64
CA ASN A 17 -12.49 4.75 5.67
C ASN A 17 -12.40 4.17 4.23
N PRO A 18 -13.52 4.12 3.49
CA PRO A 18 -13.56 3.56 2.14
C PRO A 18 -12.71 4.37 1.14
N ALA A 19 -12.63 5.69 1.29
CA ALA A 19 -11.83 6.54 0.42
C ALA A 19 -10.32 6.23 0.53
N ARG A 20 -9.83 6.00 1.76
CA ARG A 20 -8.43 5.60 1.98
C ARG A 20 -8.14 4.23 1.37
N ARG A 21 -9.07 3.28 1.47
CA ARG A 21 -8.93 1.96 0.83
C ARG A 21 -8.84 2.08 -0.69
N ALA A 22 -9.76 2.81 -1.30
CA ALA A 22 -9.78 3.00 -2.75
C ALA A 22 -8.45 3.60 -3.26
N ARG A 23 -7.89 4.58 -2.55
CA ARG A 23 -6.56 5.14 -2.90
C ARG A 23 -5.43 4.13 -2.78
N ILE A 24 -5.44 3.28 -1.75
CA ILE A 24 -4.42 2.24 -1.58
C ILE A 24 -4.55 1.20 -2.71
N GLU A 25 -5.77 0.74 -3.00
CA GLU A 25 -6.05 -0.21 -4.08
C GLU A 25 -5.62 0.35 -5.44
N GLN A 26 -5.92 1.62 -5.70
CA GLN A 26 -5.44 2.34 -6.88
C GLN A 26 -3.91 2.41 -6.94
N ALA A 27 -3.25 2.81 -5.85
CA ALA A 27 -1.80 2.89 -5.78
C ALA A 27 -1.13 1.53 -6.04
N LEU A 28 -1.67 0.45 -5.47
CA LEU A 28 -1.20 -0.91 -5.69
C LEU A 28 -1.34 -1.32 -7.16
N GLY A 29 -2.48 -1.04 -7.79
CA GLY A 29 -2.68 -1.31 -9.21
C GLY A 29 -1.71 -0.55 -10.13
N ILE A 30 -1.34 0.68 -9.76
CA ILE A 30 -0.34 1.47 -10.52
C ILE A 30 1.04 0.84 -10.45
N VAL A 31 1.45 0.36 -9.26
CA VAL A 31 2.81 -0.16 -9.07
C VAL A 31 2.96 -1.65 -9.38
N GLN A 32 1.86 -2.40 -9.40
CA GLN A 32 1.87 -3.84 -9.64
C GLN A 32 2.71 -4.26 -10.86
N PRO A 33 2.60 -3.61 -12.05
CA PRO A 33 3.36 -4.02 -13.22
C PRO A 33 4.88 -3.94 -13.03
N PHE A 34 5.37 -3.10 -12.12
CA PHE A 34 6.81 -2.95 -11.85
C PHE A 34 7.39 -4.08 -11.00
N PHE A 35 6.53 -4.88 -10.37
CA PHE A 35 6.90 -6.00 -9.51
C PHE A 35 6.66 -7.37 -10.16
N GLU A 36 6.00 -7.42 -11.31
CA GLU A 36 5.78 -8.65 -12.08
C GLU A 36 7.10 -9.28 -12.55
N ALA A 37 7.16 -10.61 -12.58
CA ALA A 37 8.40 -11.35 -12.90
C ALA A 37 8.93 -11.01 -14.31
N GLU A 38 8.03 -10.77 -15.26
CA GLU A 38 8.35 -10.38 -16.63
C GLU A 38 8.92 -8.96 -16.74
N SER A 39 8.55 -8.08 -15.81
CA SER A 39 9.02 -6.69 -15.74
C SER A 39 10.32 -6.53 -14.97
N ARG A 40 10.83 -7.60 -14.32
CA ARG A 40 12.10 -7.56 -13.60
C ARG A 40 13.24 -7.39 -14.60
N TRP A 41 13.95 -6.28 -14.49
CA TRP A 41 15.13 -6.05 -15.32
C TRP A 41 16.37 -6.60 -14.62
N ALA A 42 17.01 -7.60 -15.24
CA ALA A 42 18.18 -8.29 -14.69
C ALA A 42 18.00 -8.82 -13.25
N GLY A 43 16.79 -9.23 -12.87
CA GLY A 43 16.49 -9.74 -11.52
C GLY A 43 16.28 -8.68 -10.43
N HIS A 44 16.45 -7.40 -10.75
CA HIS A 44 16.17 -6.29 -9.82
C HIS A 44 14.73 -5.79 -9.96
N SER A 45 14.09 -5.47 -8.83
CA SER A 45 12.80 -4.82 -8.82
C SER A 45 12.93 -3.34 -9.18
N LEU A 46 11.98 -2.81 -9.96
CA LEU A 46 12.01 -1.43 -10.45
C LEU A 46 11.41 -0.46 -9.43
N ASP A 47 11.80 -0.57 -8.16
CA ASP A 47 11.21 0.16 -7.02
C ASP A 47 11.28 1.67 -7.22
N HIS A 48 12.40 2.18 -7.75
CA HIS A 48 12.54 3.60 -8.06
C HIS A 48 11.60 4.07 -9.19
N MET A 49 11.29 3.20 -10.16
CA MET A 49 10.33 3.51 -11.22
C MET A 49 8.90 3.46 -10.70
N ALA A 50 8.57 2.49 -9.85
CA ALA A 50 7.28 2.45 -9.14
C ALA A 50 7.08 3.71 -8.30
N TYR A 51 8.11 4.14 -7.56
CA TYR A 51 8.12 5.36 -6.78
C TYR A 51 7.87 6.60 -7.65
N ARG A 52 8.65 6.75 -8.73
CA ARG A 52 8.52 7.87 -9.66
C ARG A 52 7.13 7.88 -10.29
N ARG A 53 6.63 6.72 -10.72
CA ARG A 53 5.31 6.60 -11.34
C ARG A 53 4.18 7.00 -10.39
N LEU A 54 4.27 6.60 -9.11
CA LEU A 54 3.32 7.03 -8.09
C LEU A 54 3.35 8.55 -7.88
N ARG A 55 4.54 9.18 -7.82
CA ARG A 55 4.66 10.64 -7.69
C ARG A 55 4.05 11.38 -8.89
N GLU A 56 4.13 10.80 -10.09
CA GLU A 56 3.54 11.37 -11.30
C GLU A 56 2.02 11.25 -11.33
N VAL A 57 1.47 10.09 -10.95
CA VAL A 57 0.02 9.80 -11.05
C VAL A 57 -0.76 10.28 -9.81
N MET A 58 -0.12 10.32 -8.64
CA MET A 58 -0.72 10.69 -7.37
C MET A 58 0.12 11.77 -6.66
N PRO A 59 0.20 12.98 -7.24
CA PRO A 59 1.06 14.06 -6.71
C PRO A 59 0.65 14.54 -5.32
N ASP A 60 -0.61 14.34 -4.93
CA ASP A 60 -1.17 14.73 -3.63
C ASP A 60 -0.72 13.82 -2.48
N LEU A 61 -0.06 12.69 -2.76
CA LEU A 61 0.50 11.83 -1.73
C LEU A 61 1.76 12.44 -1.13
N ALA A 62 1.85 12.38 0.20
CA ALA A 62 3.08 12.75 0.88
C ALA A 62 4.22 11.80 0.50
N GLU A 63 5.45 12.31 0.47
CA GLU A 63 6.63 11.53 0.07
C GLU A 63 6.78 10.23 0.88
N VAL A 64 6.55 10.32 2.19
CA VAL A 64 6.57 9.19 3.11
C VAL A 64 5.50 8.14 2.78
N GLU A 65 4.31 8.56 2.33
CA GLU A 65 3.23 7.65 1.95
C GLU A 65 3.58 6.91 0.65
N VAL A 66 4.14 7.62 -0.32
CA VAL A 66 4.62 7.00 -1.56
C VAL A 66 5.70 5.95 -1.27
N HIS A 67 6.69 6.31 -0.44
CA HIS A 67 7.75 5.39 -0.04
C HIS A 67 7.19 4.15 0.66
N LEU A 68 6.29 4.34 1.64
CA LEU A 68 5.64 3.25 2.36
C LEU A 68 4.84 2.33 1.42
N LEU A 69 4.11 2.89 0.46
CA LEU A 69 3.34 2.12 -0.53
C LEU A 69 4.24 1.25 -1.39
N VAL A 70 5.37 1.77 -1.87
CA VAL A 70 6.34 1.01 -2.67
C VAL A 70 6.97 -0.13 -1.87
N VAL A 71 7.40 0.13 -0.63
CA VAL A 71 7.98 -0.90 0.25
C VAL A 71 6.97 -2.00 0.58
N VAL A 72 5.72 -1.62 0.86
CA VAL A 72 4.65 -2.59 1.15
C VAL A 72 4.29 -3.39 -0.10
N ALA A 73 4.16 -2.75 -1.25
CA ALA A 73 3.90 -3.41 -2.53
C ALA A 73 4.99 -4.44 -2.88
N SER A 74 6.26 -4.07 -2.73
CA SER A 74 7.41 -4.95 -2.93
C SER A 74 7.30 -6.23 -2.09
N ARG A 75 6.88 -6.10 -0.82
CA ARG A 75 6.66 -7.26 0.06
C ARG A 75 5.47 -8.11 -0.36
N ILE A 76 4.34 -7.49 -0.69
CA ILE A 76 3.13 -8.20 -1.12
C ILE A 76 3.42 -9.03 -2.37
N PHE A 77 3.98 -8.42 -3.41
CA PHE A 77 4.22 -9.10 -4.67
C PHE A 77 5.39 -10.10 -4.62
N ALA A 78 6.33 -9.94 -3.68
CA ALA A 78 7.33 -10.97 -3.41
C ALA A 78 6.71 -12.22 -2.75
N GLN A 79 5.63 -12.09 -1.98
CA GLN A 79 4.91 -13.23 -1.40
C GLN A 79 4.01 -13.93 -2.43
N ASP A 80 3.41 -13.18 -3.36
CA ASP A 80 2.53 -13.73 -4.40
C ASP A 80 3.27 -14.51 -5.50
N GLN A 81 4.59 -14.35 -5.63
CA GLN A 81 5.43 -15.06 -6.60
C GLN A 81 6.03 -16.38 -6.09
N ARG A 82 5.59 -16.86 -4.92
CA ARG A 82 6.02 -18.13 -4.32
C ARG A 82 5.01 -19.25 -4.57
#